data_AF-A0A7X7SBD4-F1
#
_entry.id   AF-A0A7X7SBD4-F1
#
_cell.length_a   1.000
_cell.length_b   1.000
_cell.length_c   1.000
_cell.angle_alpha   90.00
_cell.angle_beta   90.00
_cell.angle_gamma   90.00
#
_symmetry.space_group_name_H-M   'P 1'
#
loop_
_entity.id
_entity.type
_entity.pdbx_description
1 polymer ?
#
loop_
_entity_poly.entity_id
_entity_poly.type
_entity_poly.pdbx_seq_one_letter_code
_entity_poly.pdbx_strand_id
1 'polypeptide(L)'
;MKTTLHLNRRLVVAVMFLAVTAGAPAAIVDSLYLGNSAPVLDVLGRPVQGTWGQDSNECARVEIREVGEGIEPPDPVTGESDNVANPLFLETQMGHNAVGRNPGRFSVALPNRLPEGTGFFARVFDPVAPYYADSAPFLAPTTSKKIQAAVNVQFEPMRLISGGADVDSDGDGVPDTMELALGMDPDREDSRGDGWDDLFVLMLGDYLNPTNANWIEIAIDTPALSADSPARTDADLYFVSWWTIPGVWYRLEYRVAALDDEDDEGAWEEVWTGMAESTELSINVDDLMLEDEDLSGYFRVWAMPYHDPGAEP
;
A
#
# COMPACT_ATOMS: atom_id res chain seq x y z
N MET A 1 -8.53 -81.40 79.64
CA MET A 1 -7.38 -82.25 79.27
C MET A 1 -7.39 -82.38 77.75
N LYS A 2 -6.38 -81.81 77.07
CA LYS A 2 -5.96 -81.95 75.64
C LYS A 2 -7.09 -81.88 74.58
N THR A 3 -7.07 -80.97 73.60
CA THR A 3 -6.18 -80.97 72.43
C THR A 3 -6.44 -79.68 71.62
N THR A 4 -5.42 -78.87 71.35
CA THR A 4 -4.60 -78.81 70.11
C THR A 4 -5.19 -77.93 69.01
N LEU A 5 -4.45 -76.85 68.77
CA LEU A 5 -4.55 -75.81 67.75
C LEU A 5 -4.42 -76.40 66.32
N HIS A 6 -5.34 -76.07 65.42
CA HIS A 6 -5.11 -76.20 63.98
C HIS A 6 -5.24 -74.85 63.28
N LEU A 7 -4.08 -74.41 62.80
CA LEU A 7 -3.82 -73.21 62.02
C LEU A 7 -4.25 -73.47 60.57
N ASN A 8 -5.31 -72.80 60.09
CA ASN A 8 -5.69 -72.82 58.68
C ASN A 8 -5.34 -71.48 58.04
N ARG A 9 -4.34 -71.53 57.15
CA ARG A 9 -3.91 -70.48 56.21
C ARG A 9 -5.12 -69.95 55.43
N ARG A 10 -5.37 -68.64 55.50
CA ARG A 10 -6.18 -67.92 54.50
C ARG A 10 -5.23 -67.11 53.63
N LEU A 11 -5.23 -67.46 52.35
CA LEU A 11 -4.55 -66.77 51.25
C LEU A 11 -5.21 -65.39 51.10
N VAL A 12 -4.47 -64.30 51.31
CA VAL A 12 -4.92 -62.94 50.99
C VAL A 12 -4.63 -62.71 49.51
N VAL A 13 -5.67 -62.66 48.69
CA VAL A 13 -5.58 -62.17 47.31
C VAL A 13 -5.72 -60.66 47.36
N ALA A 14 -4.62 -59.95 47.14
CA ALA A 14 -4.63 -58.51 46.95
C ALA A 14 -5.15 -58.20 45.55
N VAL A 15 -6.37 -57.65 45.47
CA VAL A 15 -6.92 -57.10 44.22
C VAL A 15 -6.38 -55.68 44.08
N MET A 16 -5.41 -55.48 43.19
CA MET A 16 -5.04 -54.14 42.72
C MET A 16 -6.18 -53.59 41.86
N PHE A 17 -6.82 -52.51 42.33
CA PHE A 17 -7.64 -51.67 41.47
C PHE A 17 -6.72 -50.82 40.59
N LEU A 18 -6.60 -51.20 39.33
CA LEU A 18 -5.99 -50.36 38.30
C LEU A 18 -6.97 -49.23 38.00
N ALA A 19 -6.66 -48.02 38.45
CA ALA A 19 -7.41 -46.82 38.06
C ALA A 19 -7.16 -46.57 36.57
N VAL A 20 -8.11 -46.98 35.73
CA VAL A 20 -8.16 -46.55 34.32
C VAL A 20 -8.55 -45.08 34.34
N THR A 21 -7.58 -44.19 34.15
CA THR A 21 -7.85 -42.79 33.84
C THR A 21 -8.55 -42.77 32.49
N ALA A 22 -9.86 -42.54 32.48
CA ALA A 22 -10.59 -42.24 31.25
C ALA A 22 -10.02 -40.93 30.70
N GLY A 23 -9.19 -41.03 29.65
CA GLY A 23 -8.82 -39.86 28.85
C GLY A 23 -10.09 -39.30 28.23
N ALA A 24 -10.44 -38.07 28.58
CA ALA A 24 -11.50 -37.36 27.87
C ALA A 24 -11.11 -37.31 26.38
N PRO A 25 -12.03 -37.62 25.44
CA PRO A 25 -11.75 -37.39 24.03
C PRO A 25 -11.41 -35.92 23.83
N ALA A 26 -10.29 -35.63 23.17
CA ALA A 26 -9.93 -34.28 22.78
C ALA A 26 -11.08 -33.69 21.94
N ALA A 27 -11.74 -32.66 22.48
CA ALA A 27 -12.75 -31.93 21.72
C ALA A 27 -12.04 -31.18 20.59
N ILE A 28 -12.47 -31.38 19.35
CA ILE A 28 -12.05 -30.55 18.23
C ILE A 28 -12.64 -29.16 18.48
N VAL A 29 -11.79 -28.19 18.76
CA VAL A 29 -12.18 -26.78 18.86
C VAL A 29 -11.89 -26.14 17.52
N ASP A 30 -12.93 -25.69 16.81
CA ASP A 30 -12.76 -24.99 15.54
C ASP A 30 -11.90 -23.72 15.73
N SER A 31 -10.99 -23.49 14.79
CA SER A 31 -10.13 -22.31 14.76
C SER A 31 -10.96 -21.03 14.83
N LEU A 32 -10.46 -20.03 15.56
CA LEU A 32 -11.01 -18.68 15.54
C LEU A 32 -10.26 -17.87 14.50
N TYR A 33 -10.98 -17.26 13.56
CA TYR A 33 -10.41 -16.32 12.62
C TYR A 33 -10.47 -14.90 13.19
N LEU A 34 -9.38 -14.15 13.09
CA LEU A 34 -9.35 -12.71 13.39
C LEU A 34 -8.96 -11.96 12.12
N GLY A 35 -9.70 -10.92 11.79
CA GLY A 35 -9.39 -10.09 10.63
C GLY A 35 -10.17 -8.79 10.62
N ASN A 36 -10.16 -8.10 9.50
CA ASN A 36 -10.92 -6.86 9.28
C ASN A 36 -11.72 -6.93 7.97
N SER A 37 -12.92 -6.35 8.01
CA SER A 37 -13.82 -6.29 6.85
C SER A 37 -13.71 -4.98 6.08
N ALA A 38 -13.41 -3.87 6.74
CA ALA A 38 -13.06 -2.60 6.09
C ALA A 38 -11.54 -2.53 5.92
N PRO A 39 -11.01 -2.13 4.74
CA PRO A 39 -9.58 -1.95 4.56
C PRO A 39 -9.03 -0.93 5.57
N VAL A 40 -7.85 -1.22 6.13
CA VAL A 40 -7.05 -0.18 6.77
C VAL A 40 -6.43 0.66 5.66
N LEU A 41 -6.52 1.98 5.83
CA LEU A 41 -5.94 2.94 4.90
C LEU A 41 -4.69 3.58 5.50
N ASP A 42 -3.70 3.85 4.68
CA ASP A 42 -2.55 4.68 5.01
C ASP A 42 -2.95 6.17 5.09
N VAL A 43 -1.99 7.04 5.37
CA VAL A 43 -2.23 8.49 5.49
C VAL A 43 -2.65 9.16 4.18
N LEU A 44 -2.38 8.52 3.03
CA LEU A 44 -2.80 8.97 1.70
C LEU A 44 -4.17 8.40 1.29
N GLY A 45 -4.83 7.64 2.17
CA GLY A 45 -6.11 7.01 1.89
C GLY A 45 -6.02 5.75 1.01
N ARG A 46 -4.82 5.23 0.76
CA ARG A 46 -4.60 3.98 0.02
C ARG A 46 -4.70 2.80 0.97
N PRO A 47 -5.14 1.62 0.53
CA PRO A 47 -5.07 0.43 1.36
C PRO A 47 -3.64 0.13 1.81
N VAL A 48 -3.44 -0.11 3.10
CA VAL A 48 -2.13 -0.43 3.68
C VAL A 48 -1.50 -1.64 2.97
N GLN A 49 -0.22 -1.53 2.67
CA GLN A 49 0.53 -2.49 1.86
C GLN A 49 0.60 -3.89 2.49
N GLY A 50 0.44 -4.91 1.65
CA GLY A 50 0.65 -6.31 1.99
C GLY A 50 -0.20 -7.23 1.11
N THR A 51 0.43 -8.17 0.42
CA THR A 51 -0.26 -9.12 -0.48
C THR A 51 -0.05 -10.55 0.00
N TRP A 52 -1.08 -11.39 -0.16
CA TRP A 52 -0.98 -12.80 0.25
C TRP A 52 0.15 -13.52 -0.50
N GLY A 53 1.04 -14.18 0.26
CA GLY A 53 2.18 -14.93 -0.27
C GLY A 53 3.41 -14.09 -0.62
N GLN A 54 3.37 -12.77 -0.39
CA GLN A 54 4.51 -11.87 -0.51
C GLN A 54 5.44 -12.01 0.72
N ASP A 55 6.71 -11.61 0.58
CA ASP A 55 7.67 -11.59 1.69
C ASP A 55 7.12 -10.72 2.84
N SER A 56 7.30 -11.19 4.08
CA SER A 56 6.77 -10.51 5.26
C SER A 56 7.38 -9.12 5.46
N ASN A 57 8.63 -8.90 5.00
CA ASN A 57 9.29 -7.60 5.08
C ASN A 57 8.73 -6.57 4.09
N GLU A 58 7.95 -7.03 3.10
CA GLU A 58 7.29 -6.17 2.12
C GLU A 58 5.80 -5.96 2.46
N CYS A 59 5.34 -6.46 3.60
CA CYS A 59 3.97 -6.33 4.07
C CYS A 59 3.95 -5.53 5.38
N ALA A 60 2.89 -4.76 5.59
CA ALA A 60 2.66 -4.11 6.88
C ALA A 60 2.55 -5.15 8.01
N ARG A 61 3.32 -4.93 9.08
CA ARG A 61 3.29 -5.77 10.29
C ARG A 61 1.96 -5.57 11.01
N VAL A 62 1.31 -6.67 11.38
CA VAL A 62 0.07 -6.68 12.16
C VAL A 62 0.28 -7.46 13.45
N GLU A 63 0.04 -6.83 14.58
CA GLU A 63 0.17 -7.43 15.90
C GLU A 63 -1.20 -7.61 16.55
N ILE A 64 -1.43 -8.76 17.17
CA ILE A 64 -2.57 -9.00 18.07
C ILE A 64 -2.01 -8.96 19.48
N ARG A 65 -2.54 -8.07 20.31
CA ARG A 65 -1.99 -7.79 21.64
C ARG A 65 -3.07 -7.78 22.70
N GLU A 66 -2.69 -8.11 23.92
CA GLU A 66 -3.54 -7.98 25.10
C GLU A 66 -3.67 -6.50 25.51
N VAL A 67 -4.87 -6.10 25.95
CA VAL A 67 -5.15 -4.71 26.36
C VAL A 67 -4.44 -4.32 27.65
N GLY A 68 -4.12 -5.25 28.56
CA GLY A 68 -3.50 -4.91 29.84
C GLY A 68 -4.35 -3.93 30.68
N GLU A 69 -3.71 -2.91 31.27
CA GLU A 69 -4.37 -1.79 31.98
C GLU A 69 -4.92 -0.71 31.02
N GLY A 70 -4.47 -0.72 29.77
CA GLY A 70 -4.75 0.27 28.74
C GLY A 70 -3.90 0.02 27.49
N ILE A 71 -4.27 0.64 26.36
CA ILE A 71 -3.50 0.52 25.12
C ILE A 71 -2.43 1.61 25.12
N GLU A 72 -1.17 1.22 25.27
CA GLU A 72 -0.03 2.12 25.19
C GLU A 72 0.41 2.29 23.72
N PRO A 73 0.71 3.52 23.29
CA PRO A 73 1.24 3.76 21.95
C PRO A 73 2.62 3.09 21.78
N PRO A 74 3.07 2.83 20.54
CA PRO A 74 4.44 2.43 20.29
C PRO A 74 5.44 3.44 20.84
N ASP A 75 6.62 2.96 21.23
CA ASP A 75 7.68 3.82 21.74
C ASP A 75 8.16 4.79 20.63
N PRO A 76 8.22 6.10 20.91
CA PRO A 76 8.49 7.11 19.89
C PRO A 76 9.92 7.10 19.34
N VAL A 77 10.84 6.37 19.98
CA VAL A 77 12.25 6.29 19.59
C VAL A 77 12.52 5.00 18.81
N THR A 78 11.96 3.89 19.27
CA THR A 78 12.20 2.56 18.70
C THR A 78 11.13 2.13 17.70
N GLY A 79 9.94 2.73 17.74
CA GLY A 79 8.78 2.32 16.95
C GLY A 79 8.12 1.02 17.42
N GLU A 80 8.62 0.42 18.50
CA GLU A 80 8.19 -0.90 18.96
C GLU A 80 7.07 -0.80 19.99
N SER A 81 6.15 -1.76 19.95
CA SER A 81 5.09 -1.89 20.95
C SER A 81 5.64 -2.31 22.31
N ASP A 82 5.04 -1.80 23.40
CA ASP A 82 5.40 -2.19 24.76
C ASP A 82 4.90 -3.60 25.09
N ASN A 83 5.83 -4.56 25.24
CA ASN A 83 5.52 -5.96 25.57
C ASN A 83 5.13 -6.18 27.05
N VAL A 84 5.40 -5.22 27.93
CA VAL A 84 5.03 -5.28 29.35
C VAL A 84 3.60 -4.77 29.54
N ALA A 85 3.26 -3.63 28.95
CA ALA A 85 1.93 -3.05 29.04
C ALA A 85 0.91 -3.79 28.18
N ASN A 86 1.28 -4.12 26.94
CA ASN A 86 0.45 -4.82 25.98
C ASN A 86 1.17 -6.06 25.45
N PRO A 87 1.14 -7.21 26.15
CA PRO A 87 1.80 -8.43 25.70
C PRO A 87 1.39 -8.86 24.29
N LEU A 88 2.37 -9.25 23.47
CA LEU A 88 2.15 -9.79 22.13
C LEU A 88 1.53 -11.20 22.22
N PHE A 89 0.39 -11.40 21.57
CA PHE A 89 -0.25 -12.71 21.44
C PHE A 89 0.14 -13.41 20.13
N LEU A 90 0.09 -12.67 19.02
CA LEU A 90 0.42 -13.17 17.69
C LEU A 90 0.88 -12.02 16.80
N GLU A 91 1.94 -12.26 16.05
CA GLU A 91 2.35 -11.40 14.94
C GLU A 91 1.90 -12.02 13.61
N THR A 92 1.44 -11.18 12.70
CA THR A 92 1.05 -11.52 11.34
C THR A 92 1.29 -10.33 10.42
N GLN A 93 0.75 -10.37 9.21
CA GLN A 93 0.95 -9.33 8.20
C GLN A 93 -0.34 -8.96 7.48
N MET A 94 -0.40 -7.74 6.97
CA MET A 94 -1.45 -7.31 6.06
C MET A 94 -1.45 -8.17 4.79
N GLY A 95 -2.62 -8.45 4.25
CA GLY A 95 -2.78 -9.37 3.12
C GLY A 95 -2.91 -10.85 3.52
N HIS A 96 -2.68 -11.23 4.78
CA HIS A 96 -2.81 -12.63 5.21
C HIS A 96 -4.22 -13.18 4.91
N ASN A 97 -4.33 -14.24 4.08
CA ASN A 97 -5.59 -14.81 3.59
C ASN A 97 -6.59 -13.77 3.03
N ALA A 98 -6.10 -12.67 2.48
CA ALA A 98 -6.90 -11.69 1.76
C ALA A 98 -6.64 -11.78 0.26
N VAL A 99 -7.68 -11.55 -0.54
CA VAL A 99 -7.62 -11.61 -2.01
C VAL A 99 -7.30 -10.24 -2.58
N GLY A 100 -6.41 -10.20 -3.56
CA GLY A 100 -6.01 -8.97 -4.26
C GLY A 100 -4.65 -8.45 -3.83
N ARG A 101 -4.12 -7.49 -4.59
CA ARG A 101 -2.89 -6.76 -4.26
C ARG A 101 -3.22 -5.65 -3.28
N ASN A 102 -2.44 -5.54 -2.20
CA ASN A 102 -2.61 -4.55 -1.13
C ASN A 102 -4.09 -4.35 -0.75
N PRO A 103 -4.81 -5.37 -0.25
CA PRO A 103 -6.24 -5.24 0.01
C PRO A 103 -6.55 -4.40 1.26
N GLY A 104 -5.53 -3.98 2.03
CA GLY A 104 -5.71 -3.35 3.36
C GLY A 104 -6.43 -4.26 4.35
N ARG A 105 -6.46 -5.57 4.10
CA ARG A 105 -7.18 -6.56 4.92
C ARG A 105 -6.30 -7.74 5.27
N PHE A 106 -6.59 -8.35 6.41
CA PHE A 106 -6.02 -9.64 6.80
C PHE A 106 -7.10 -10.52 7.44
N SER A 107 -6.85 -11.82 7.46
CA SER A 107 -7.61 -12.83 8.19
C SER A 107 -6.68 -13.95 8.61
N VAL A 108 -6.39 -14.03 9.91
CA VAL A 108 -5.50 -15.04 10.47
C VAL A 108 -6.28 -16.07 11.26
N ALA A 109 -5.98 -17.35 11.04
CA ALA A 109 -6.48 -18.43 11.88
C ALA A 109 -5.62 -18.52 13.14
N LEU A 110 -6.23 -18.32 14.31
CA LEU A 110 -5.50 -18.36 15.57
C LEU A 110 -5.16 -19.81 15.95
N PRO A 111 -3.88 -20.13 16.24
CA PRO A 111 -3.45 -21.49 16.57
C PRO A 111 -4.04 -21.98 17.90
N ASN A 112 -4.26 -21.05 18.83
CA ASN A 112 -5.02 -21.25 20.06
C ASN A 112 -6.14 -20.23 20.11
N ARG A 113 -7.32 -20.60 20.62
CA ARG A 113 -8.37 -19.62 20.90
C ARG A 113 -7.88 -18.58 21.92
N LEU A 114 -8.35 -17.36 21.75
CA LEU A 114 -8.10 -16.27 22.69
C LEU A 114 -8.61 -16.67 24.10
N PRO A 115 -7.82 -16.46 25.16
CA PRO A 115 -8.24 -16.69 26.54
C PRO A 115 -9.56 -15.98 26.86
N GLU A 116 -10.57 -16.77 27.28
CA GLU A 116 -11.92 -16.25 27.56
C GLU A 116 -11.89 -15.19 28.65
N GLY A 117 -12.52 -14.03 28.40
CA GLY A 117 -12.55 -12.90 29.35
C GLY A 117 -11.36 -11.93 29.24
N THR A 118 -10.34 -12.24 28.43
CA THR A 118 -9.23 -11.31 28.16
C THR A 118 -9.59 -10.35 27.02
N GLY A 119 -9.19 -9.08 27.17
CA GLY A 119 -9.34 -8.04 26.15
C GLY A 119 -8.15 -8.01 25.20
N PHE A 120 -8.44 -7.85 23.91
CA PHE A 120 -7.45 -7.79 22.83
C PHE A 120 -7.69 -6.57 21.94
N PHE A 121 -6.64 -6.16 21.23
CA PHE A 121 -6.71 -5.26 20.09
C PHE A 121 -5.74 -5.71 19.01
N ALA A 122 -5.94 -5.24 17.79
CA ALA A 122 -4.99 -5.39 16.71
C ALA A 122 -4.29 -4.06 16.46
N ARG A 123 -2.99 -4.09 16.18
CA ARG A 123 -2.18 -2.94 15.76
C ARG A 123 -1.58 -3.22 14.40
N VAL A 124 -1.57 -2.25 13.52
CA VAL A 124 -0.86 -2.31 12.24
C VAL A 124 0.14 -1.18 12.16
N PHE A 125 1.32 -1.47 11.61
CA PHE A 125 2.37 -0.50 11.34
C PHE A 125 2.45 -0.24 9.84
N ASP A 126 2.58 1.03 9.46
CA ASP A 126 2.91 1.39 8.09
C ASP A 126 4.35 0.93 7.78
N PRO A 127 4.59 0.28 6.62
CA PRO A 127 5.90 -0.26 6.29
C PRO A 127 6.86 0.79 5.70
N VAL A 128 6.36 1.97 5.33
CA VAL A 128 7.13 3.04 4.69
C VAL A 128 7.53 4.09 5.72
N ALA A 129 6.56 4.60 6.47
CA ALA A 129 6.74 5.72 7.39
C ALA A 129 6.31 5.34 8.82
N PRO A 130 6.76 6.08 9.86
CA PRO A 130 6.51 5.76 11.27
C PRO A 130 5.05 6.03 11.71
N TYR A 131 4.08 5.43 11.03
CA TYR A 131 2.66 5.45 11.40
C TYR A 131 2.21 4.10 11.94
N TYR A 132 1.16 4.14 12.75
CA TYR A 132 0.45 2.95 13.19
C TYR A 132 -1.04 3.22 13.36
N ALA A 133 -1.84 2.17 13.34
CA ALA A 133 -3.26 2.22 13.67
C ALA A 133 -3.62 1.10 14.63
N ASP A 134 -4.44 1.44 15.63
CA ASP A 134 -5.03 0.47 16.55
C ASP A 134 -6.48 0.19 16.18
N SER A 135 -6.90 -1.05 16.41
CA SER A 135 -8.32 -1.39 16.38
C SER A 135 -9.02 -0.99 17.66
N ALA A 136 -10.34 -0.82 17.58
CA ALA A 136 -11.16 -0.84 18.79
C ALA A 136 -10.90 -2.14 19.59
N PRO A 137 -10.77 -2.07 20.94
CA PRO A 137 -10.55 -3.24 21.76
C PRO A 137 -11.78 -4.16 21.73
N PHE A 138 -11.55 -5.46 21.80
CA PHE A 138 -12.60 -6.47 21.81
C PHE A 138 -12.32 -7.55 22.87
N LEU A 139 -13.38 -8.19 23.36
CA LEU A 139 -13.25 -9.32 24.29
C LEU A 139 -13.12 -10.63 23.53
N ALA A 140 -12.29 -11.53 24.04
CA ALA A 140 -12.22 -12.90 23.54
C ALA A 140 -13.62 -13.56 23.55
N PRO A 141 -14.07 -14.14 22.44
CA PRO A 141 -15.43 -14.65 22.33
C PRO A 141 -15.64 -15.90 23.17
N THR A 142 -16.69 -15.89 24.01
CA THR A 142 -17.04 -17.01 24.91
C THR A 142 -17.41 -18.28 24.16
N THR A 143 -17.06 -19.42 24.75
CA THR A 143 -17.24 -20.75 24.13
C THR A 143 -18.66 -21.33 24.34
N SER A 144 -19.51 -20.69 25.17
CA SER A 144 -20.61 -21.39 25.83
C SER A 144 -21.98 -21.37 25.13
N LYS A 145 -22.24 -20.61 24.05
CA LYS A 145 -23.60 -20.59 23.43
C LYS A 145 -23.67 -20.61 21.91
N LYS A 146 -22.63 -20.17 21.20
CA LYS A 146 -22.37 -20.41 19.76
C LYS A 146 -20.88 -20.27 19.57
N ILE A 147 -20.22 -21.24 18.93
CA ILE A 147 -18.79 -21.10 18.60
C ILE A 147 -18.70 -19.96 17.58
N GLN A 148 -18.27 -18.77 18.03
CA GLN A 148 -17.99 -17.68 17.12
C GLN A 148 -16.76 -18.06 16.30
N ALA A 149 -16.95 -18.26 15.00
CA ALA A 149 -15.87 -18.70 14.10
C ALA A 149 -14.94 -17.54 13.71
N ALA A 150 -15.40 -16.29 13.80
CA ALA A 150 -14.63 -15.13 13.39
C ALA A 150 -14.89 -13.89 14.26
N VAL A 151 -13.85 -13.10 14.48
CA VAL A 151 -13.90 -11.74 15.01
C VAL A 151 -13.42 -10.79 13.91
N ASN A 152 -14.22 -9.75 13.64
CA ASN A 152 -13.85 -8.67 12.72
C ASN A 152 -13.55 -7.42 13.53
N VAL A 153 -12.33 -6.91 13.43
CA VAL A 153 -11.90 -5.67 14.07
C VAL A 153 -12.06 -4.49 13.12
N GLN A 154 -12.22 -3.30 13.69
CA GLN A 154 -12.27 -2.03 12.97
C GLN A 154 -11.10 -1.18 13.45
N PHE A 155 -10.29 -0.70 12.52
CA PHE A 155 -9.14 0.15 12.79
C PHE A 155 -9.54 1.62 12.79
N GLU A 156 -8.93 2.36 13.71
CA GLU A 156 -8.90 3.81 13.67
C GLU A 156 -7.97 4.30 12.54
N PRO A 157 -8.04 5.58 12.15
CA PRO A 157 -7.07 6.15 11.22
C PRO A 157 -5.63 6.02 11.71
N MET A 158 -4.69 5.94 10.77
CA MET A 158 -3.25 5.98 11.04
C MET A 158 -2.86 7.22 11.83
N ARG A 159 -1.89 7.06 12.73
CA ARG A 159 -1.35 8.12 13.58
C ARG A 159 0.16 8.02 13.60
N LEU A 160 0.81 9.16 13.69
CA LEU A 160 2.25 9.23 13.80
C LEU A 160 2.69 8.63 15.14
N ILE A 161 3.71 7.77 15.13
CA ILE A 161 4.26 7.11 16.33
C ILE A 161 4.74 8.13 17.36
N SER A 162 5.20 9.31 16.93
CA SER A 162 5.60 10.40 17.82
C SER A 162 4.44 11.03 18.61
N GLY A 163 3.19 10.75 18.23
CA GLY A 163 1.97 11.28 18.84
C GLY A 163 1.57 12.69 18.39
N GLY A 164 2.36 13.33 17.51
CA GLY A 164 2.06 14.63 16.92
C GLY A 164 1.08 14.55 15.74
N ALA A 165 0.53 15.71 15.35
CA ALA A 165 -0.01 15.86 14.01
C ALA A 165 1.17 15.96 13.03
N ASP A 166 0.99 15.36 11.86
CA ASP A 166 1.93 15.46 10.75
C ASP A 166 1.49 16.60 9.84
N VAL A 167 2.44 17.45 9.46
CA VAL A 167 2.19 18.62 8.61
C VAL A 167 2.42 18.21 7.15
N ASP A 168 1.83 18.97 6.24
CA ASP A 168 2.04 18.93 4.80
C ASP A 168 2.48 20.35 4.45
N SER A 169 3.80 20.55 4.32
CA SER A 169 4.44 21.85 4.35
C SER A 169 4.35 22.60 3.02
N ASP A 170 4.37 21.89 1.90
CA ASP A 170 4.20 22.44 0.56
C ASP A 170 2.74 22.43 0.07
N GLY A 171 1.88 21.59 0.66
CA GLY A 171 0.46 21.53 0.36
C GLY A 171 0.11 20.60 -0.80
N ASP A 172 0.99 19.67 -1.18
CA ASP A 172 0.74 18.72 -2.26
C ASP A 172 -0.19 17.56 -1.85
N GLY A 173 -0.44 17.41 -0.54
CA GLY A 173 -1.30 16.38 0.05
C GLY A 173 -0.55 15.15 0.58
N VAL A 174 0.78 15.14 0.56
CA VAL A 174 1.65 14.16 1.22
C VAL A 174 2.17 14.77 2.54
N PRO A 175 2.04 14.08 3.68
CA PRO A 175 2.63 14.59 4.92
C PRO A 175 4.17 14.55 4.92
N ASP A 176 4.81 15.55 5.53
CA ASP A 176 6.27 15.72 5.59
C ASP A 176 7.00 14.45 6.05
N THR A 177 6.44 13.74 7.05
CA THR A 177 7.09 12.53 7.57
C THR A 177 7.09 11.39 6.54
N MET A 178 6.05 11.29 5.72
CA MET A 178 5.95 10.31 4.64
C MET A 178 6.95 10.65 3.52
N GLU A 179 7.04 11.92 3.14
CA GLU A 179 8.00 12.40 2.15
C GLU A 179 9.44 12.14 2.57
N LEU A 180 9.80 12.50 3.81
CA LEU A 180 11.12 12.23 4.37
C LEU A 180 11.45 10.74 4.40
N ALA A 181 10.46 9.87 4.68
CA ALA A 181 10.65 8.42 4.66
C ALA A 181 10.89 7.87 3.25
N LEU A 182 10.36 8.54 2.22
CA LEU A 182 10.51 8.19 0.81
C LEU A 182 11.67 8.91 0.11
N GLY A 183 12.33 9.86 0.79
CA GLY A 183 13.40 10.67 0.23
C GLY A 183 12.91 11.78 -0.71
N MET A 184 11.69 12.26 -0.51
CA MET A 184 11.11 13.46 -1.11
C MET A 184 11.46 14.71 -0.24
N ASP A 185 11.24 15.89 -0.79
CA ASP A 185 11.54 17.20 -0.21
C ASP A 185 10.24 17.88 0.27
N PRO A 186 9.99 17.94 1.59
CA PRO A 186 8.72 18.45 2.14
C PRO A 186 8.38 19.90 1.86
N ASP A 187 9.32 20.66 1.30
CA ASP A 187 9.13 22.05 0.94
C ASP A 187 8.87 22.22 -0.58
N ARG A 188 8.60 21.13 -1.33
CA ARG A 188 8.47 21.14 -2.79
C ARG A 188 7.45 20.13 -3.32
N GLU A 189 6.32 20.64 -3.83
CA GLU A 189 5.24 19.80 -4.41
C GLU A 189 5.75 18.80 -5.47
N ASP A 190 6.76 19.18 -6.25
CA ASP A 190 7.52 18.30 -7.15
C ASP A 190 8.99 18.26 -6.70
N SER A 191 9.30 17.26 -5.87
CA SER A 191 10.66 16.96 -5.40
C SER A 191 11.66 16.67 -6.53
N ARG A 192 11.19 16.18 -7.69
CA ARG A 192 12.03 15.63 -8.75
C ARG A 192 12.27 16.62 -9.88
N GLY A 193 11.46 17.67 -9.94
CA GLY A 193 11.47 18.67 -11.00
C GLY A 193 11.17 18.06 -12.37
N ASP A 194 10.39 16.99 -12.42
CA ASP A 194 10.04 16.27 -13.65
C ASP A 194 8.60 16.54 -14.12
N GLY A 195 7.88 17.41 -13.40
CA GLY A 195 6.52 17.84 -13.73
C GLY A 195 5.43 16.98 -13.08
N TRP A 196 5.78 16.03 -12.22
CA TRP A 196 4.84 15.23 -11.45
C TRP A 196 4.97 15.54 -9.96
N ASP A 197 3.89 16.00 -9.33
CA ASP A 197 3.86 16.20 -7.87
C ASP A 197 3.98 14.86 -7.12
N ASP A 198 4.50 14.91 -5.90
CA ASP A 198 4.83 13.72 -5.13
C ASP A 198 3.58 12.91 -4.76
N LEU A 199 2.46 13.56 -4.39
CA LEU A 199 1.17 12.87 -4.19
C LEU A 199 0.77 12.07 -5.44
N PHE A 200 0.81 12.70 -6.61
CA PHE A 200 0.41 12.06 -7.85
C PHE A 200 1.28 10.85 -8.18
N VAL A 201 2.60 10.97 -8.02
CA VAL A 201 3.55 9.85 -8.19
C VAL A 201 3.19 8.70 -7.25
N LEU A 202 2.84 8.99 -5.99
CA LEU A 202 2.47 7.99 -4.99
C LEU A 202 1.12 7.33 -5.25
N MET A 203 0.17 8.05 -5.85
CA MET A 203 -1.14 7.52 -6.21
C MET A 203 -1.08 6.65 -7.47
N LEU A 204 -0.15 6.94 -8.38
CA LEU A 204 0.06 6.18 -9.62
C LEU A 204 1.35 5.36 -9.62
N GLY A 205 1.77 4.86 -8.46
CA GLY A 205 2.99 4.04 -8.33
C GLY A 205 3.03 2.74 -9.15
N ASP A 206 1.93 2.36 -9.81
CA ASP A 206 1.89 1.25 -10.79
C ASP A 206 2.42 1.67 -12.17
N TYR A 207 2.47 2.97 -12.41
CA TYR A 207 2.85 3.64 -13.65
C TYR A 207 4.11 4.49 -13.47
N LEU A 208 4.27 5.08 -12.30
CA LEU A 208 5.36 5.98 -11.94
C LEU A 208 6.25 5.36 -10.86
N ASN A 209 7.53 5.72 -10.90
CA ASN A 209 8.49 5.32 -9.90
C ASN A 209 8.59 6.39 -8.81
N PRO A 210 8.27 6.07 -7.54
CA PRO A 210 8.33 7.03 -6.45
C PRO A 210 9.75 7.37 -5.99
N THR A 211 10.79 6.71 -6.53
CA THR A 211 12.19 6.90 -6.09
C THR A 211 13.10 7.55 -7.13
N ASN A 212 12.63 7.72 -8.36
CA ASN A 212 13.40 8.30 -9.47
C ASN A 212 12.53 9.29 -10.26
N ALA A 213 13.17 10.14 -11.05
CA ALA A 213 12.46 10.98 -12.00
C ALA A 213 11.73 10.15 -13.08
N ASN A 214 10.53 10.59 -13.45
CA ASN A 214 9.59 9.98 -14.37
C ASN A 214 9.47 10.82 -15.65
N TRP A 215 10.60 11.00 -16.34
CA TRP A 215 10.64 11.77 -17.58
C TRP A 215 9.72 11.18 -18.64
N ILE A 216 8.96 12.05 -19.31
CA ILE A 216 8.16 11.67 -20.48
C ILE A 216 9.11 11.57 -21.68
N GLU A 217 9.25 10.36 -22.23
CA GLU A 217 10.01 10.14 -23.45
C GLU A 217 9.15 10.53 -24.67
N ILE A 218 9.65 11.48 -25.45
CA ILE A 218 8.99 11.99 -26.66
C ILE A 218 9.73 11.41 -27.88
N ALA A 219 8.98 10.79 -28.79
CA ALA A 219 9.45 10.33 -30.08
C ALA A 219 8.91 11.22 -31.21
N ILE A 220 9.74 11.45 -32.21
CA ILE A 220 9.37 12.16 -33.44
C ILE A 220 9.48 11.16 -34.59
N ASP A 221 8.33 10.77 -35.13
CA ASP A 221 8.24 9.86 -36.27
C ASP A 221 8.27 10.68 -37.56
N THR A 222 9.38 10.59 -38.29
CA THR A 222 9.55 11.23 -39.58
C THR A 222 9.15 10.31 -40.72
N PRO A 223 8.50 10.80 -41.79
CA PRO A 223 8.13 9.99 -42.92
C PRO A 223 9.35 9.39 -43.62
N ALA A 224 9.23 8.13 -44.03
CA ALA A 224 10.29 7.41 -44.72
C ALA A 224 10.32 7.80 -46.21
N LEU A 225 10.95 8.93 -46.53
CA LEU A 225 11.18 9.32 -47.92
C LEU A 225 12.16 8.35 -48.59
N SER A 226 11.68 7.60 -49.58
CA SER A 226 12.53 6.68 -50.33
C SER A 226 13.47 7.44 -51.28
N ALA A 227 14.71 6.97 -51.41
CA ALA A 227 15.69 7.55 -52.34
C ALA A 227 15.21 7.50 -53.81
N ASP A 228 14.35 6.54 -54.14
CA ASP A 228 13.82 6.31 -55.49
C ASP A 228 12.52 7.09 -55.79
N SER A 229 11.91 7.71 -54.78
CA SER A 229 10.75 8.59 -54.91
C SER A 229 10.77 9.60 -53.77
N PRO A 230 11.50 10.71 -53.94
CA PRO A 230 11.62 11.76 -52.91
C PRO A 230 10.36 12.64 -52.82
N ALA A 231 9.33 12.37 -53.62
CA ALA A 231 8.08 13.12 -53.61
C ALA A 231 7.19 12.61 -52.46
N ARG A 232 6.92 13.50 -51.50
CA ARG A 232 6.02 13.29 -50.38
C ARG A 232 4.60 12.98 -50.86
N THR A 233 3.94 12.04 -50.21
CA THR A 233 2.56 11.61 -50.43
C THR A 233 1.68 11.95 -49.22
N ASP A 234 0.36 11.84 -49.34
CA ASP A 234 -0.58 12.05 -48.23
C ASP A 234 -0.39 11.05 -47.06
N ALA A 235 0.45 10.03 -47.24
CA ALA A 235 0.81 9.07 -46.19
C ALA A 235 2.15 9.40 -45.50
N ASP A 236 2.91 10.37 -46.02
CA ASP A 236 4.20 10.79 -45.50
C ASP A 236 4.01 11.91 -44.48
N LEU A 237 3.47 11.53 -43.31
CA LEU A 237 3.11 12.43 -42.23
C LEU A 237 4.15 12.43 -41.10
N TYR A 238 4.34 13.59 -40.47
CA TYR A 238 5.11 13.70 -39.23
C TYR A 238 4.21 13.50 -38.01
N PHE A 239 4.69 12.69 -37.05
CA PHE A 239 4.01 12.51 -35.77
C PHE A 239 4.94 12.80 -34.60
N VAL A 240 4.35 13.30 -33.52
CA VAL A 240 4.96 13.33 -32.19
C VAL A 240 4.21 12.35 -31.32
N SER A 241 4.93 11.43 -30.69
CA SER A 241 4.37 10.37 -29.86
C SER A 241 5.06 10.28 -28.50
N TRP A 242 4.31 9.87 -27.49
CA TRP A 242 4.82 9.65 -26.13
C TRP A 242 3.96 8.64 -25.37
N TRP A 243 4.56 8.00 -24.37
CA TRP A 243 3.83 7.13 -23.45
C TRP A 243 2.93 7.94 -22.53
N THR A 244 1.74 7.42 -22.25
CA THR A 244 0.73 8.10 -21.44
C THR A 244 0.13 7.21 -20.37
N ILE A 245 -0.42 7.85 -19.35
CA ILE A 245 -1.26 7.19 -18.36
C ILE A 245 -2.73 7.47 -18.71
N PRO A 246 -3.53 6.42 -18.99
CA PRO A 246 -4.95 6.59 -19.28
C PRO A 246 -5.67 7.37 -18.17
N GLY A 247 -6.45 8.38 -18.56
CA GLY A 247 -7.18 9.26 -17.66
C GLY A 247 -6.44 10.55 -17.24
N VAL A 248 -5.16 10.69 -17.61
CA VAL A 248 -4.37 11.92 -17.36
C VAL A 248 -4.46 12.86 -18.56
N TRP A 249 -4.52 14.17 -18.30
CA TRP A 249 -4.46 15.19 -19.35
C TRP A 249 -3.03 15.48 -19.76
N TYR A 250 -2.83 15.68 -21.06
CA TYR A 250 -1.55 16.06 -21.64
C TYR A 250 -1.73 17.29 -22.54
N ARG A 251 -0.68 18.11 -22.60
CA ARG A 251 -0.56 19.24 -23.53
C ARG A 251 0.75 19.13 -24.29
N LEU A 252 0.66 19.20 -25.61
CA LEU A 252 1.78 19.27 -26.53
C LEU A 252 1.98 20.72 -26.95
N GLU A 253 3.19 21.22 -26.75
CA GLU A 253 3.58 22.56 -27.18
C GLU A 253 4.75 22.50 -28.15
N TYR A 254 4.80 23.47 -29.05
CA TYR A 254 5.83 23.62 -30.06
C TYR A 254 6.42 25.03 -30.04
N ARG A 255 7.69 25.14 -30.44
CA ARG A 255 8.30 26.41 -30.79
C ARG A 255 9.36 26.26 -31.88
N VAL A 256 9.54 27.31 -32.66
CA VAL A 256 10.62 27.43 -33.66
C VAL A 256 11.90 27.91 -32.98
N ALA A 257 13.05 27.36 -33.37
CA ALA A 257 14.34 27.63 -32.77
C ALA A 257 14.99 28.91 -33.34
N ALA A 258 14.61 30.08 -32.85
CA ALA A 258 15.46 31.27 -32.87
C ALA A 258 15.12 32.18 -31.69
N LEU A 259 15.66 31.89 -30.51
CA LEU A 259 15.77 32.90 -29.46
C LEU A 259 17.00 33.73 -29.84
N ASP A 260 16.78 34.84 -30.53
CA ASP A 260 17.87 35.72 -30.96
C ASP A 260 18.56 36.39 -29.74
N ASP A 261 17.91 36.43 -28.58
CA ASP A 261 18.38 37.05 -27.35
C ASP A 261 18.19 36.15 -26.11
N GLU A 262 19.12 36.21 -25.14
CA GLU A 262 19.09 35.44 -23.88
C GLU A 262 17.86 35.77 -22.99
N ASP A 263 17.12 36.84 -23.30
CA ASP A 263 15.92 37.30 -22.57
C ASP A 263 14.60 36.94 -23.28
N ASP A 264 14.65 36.35 -24.47
CA ASP A 264 13.45 35.97 -25.23
C ASP A 264 13.07 34.53 -24.83
N GLU A 265 12.15 34.36 -23.89
CA GLU A 265 11.39 33.11 -23.78
C GLU A 265 10.39 33.09 -24.95
N GLY A 266 10.87 32.79 -26.16
CA GLY A 266 10.01 32.66 -27.34
C GLY A 266 8.77 31.84 -27.00
N ALA A 267 7.60 32.41 -27.29
CA ALA A 267 6.32 31.89 -26.82
C ALA A 267 6.11 30.46 -27.32
N TRP A 268 5.91 29.53 -26.38
CA TRP A 268 5.47 28.19 -26.71
C TRP A 268 4.03 28.24 -27.19
N GLU A 269 3.76 27.61 -28.34
CA GLU A 269 2.43 27.52 -28.90
C GLU A 269 1.81 26.16 -28.56
N GLU A 270 0.56 26.17 -28.10
CA GLU A 270 -0.19 24.94 -27.86
C GLU A 270 -0.59 24.30 -29.19
N VAL A 271 -0.13 23.07 -29.41
CA VAL A 271 -0.43 22.27 -30.62
C VAL A 271 -1.64 21.39 -30.38
N TRP A 272 -1.71 20.80 -29.18
CA TRP A 272 -2.74 19.84 -28.83
C TRP A 272 -2.88 19.73 -27.32
N THR A 273 -4.13 19.60 -26.85
CA THR A 273 -4.46 19.30 -25.46
C THR A 273 -5.56 18.25 -25.42
N GLY A 274 -5.43 17.26 -24.54
CA GLY A 274 -6.46 16.24 -24.38
C GLY A 274 -6.17 15.23 -23.27
N MET A 275 -7.22 14.52 -22.87
CA MET A 275 -7.12 13.39 -21.94
C MET A 275 -6.65 12.14 -22.69
N ALA A 276 -5.66 11.44 -22.14
CA ALA A 276 -5.21 10.17 -22.70
C ALA A 276 -6.25 9.06 -22.46
N GLU A 277 -6.63 8.34 -23.51
CA GLU A 277 -7.52 7.18 -23.45
C GLU A 277 -6.75 5.84 -23.58
N SER A 278 -5.49 5.92 -24.00
CA SER A 278 -4.56 4.82 -24.25
C SER A 278 -3.26 5.01 -23.48
N THR A 279 -2.35 4.05 -23.59
CA THR A 279 -1.00 4.14 -22.99
C THR A 279 0.02 4.81 -23.92
N GLU A 280 -0.41 5.27 -25.08
CA GLU A 280 0.41 5.91 -26.09
C GLU A 280 -0.46 6.91 -26.82
N LEU A 281 0.03 8.14 -26.99
CA LEU A 281 -0.55 9.14 -27.85
C LEU A 281 0.38 9.39 -29.02
N SER A 282 -0.21 9.66 -30.19
CA SER A 282 0.49 10.04 -31.41
C SER A 282 -0.30 11.15 -32.07
N ILE A 283 0.32 12.33 -32.13
CA ILE A 283 -0.28 13.55 -32.65
C ILE A 283 0.34 13.85 -34.02
N ASN A 284 -0.53 13.99 -35.02
CA ASN A 284 -0.12 14.43 -36.35
C ASN A 284 0.30 15.91 -36.28
N VAL A 285 1.55 16.20 -36.64
CA VAL A 285 2.14 17.55 -36.66
C VAL A 285 2.54 18.00 -38.07
N ASP A 286 1.99 17.34 -39.09
CA ASP A 286 2.38 17.54 -40.48
C ASP A 286 2.26 19.00 -40.95
N ASP A 287 1.18 19.67 -40.54
CA ASP A 287 0.88 21.04 -40.91
C ASP A 287 1.95 22.00 -40.34
N LEU A 288 2.40 21.79 -39.10
CA LEU A 288 3.46 22.59 -38.47
C LEU A 288 4.79 22.44 -39.20
N MET A 289 5.08 21.22 -39.66
CA MET A 289 6.31 20.92 -40.40
C MET A 289 6.28 21.46 -41.83
N LEU A 290 5.10 21.71 -42.41
CA LEU A 290 4.98 22.25 -43.76
C LEU A 290 5.07 23.78 -43.83
N GLU A 291 4.80 24.47 -42.72
CA GLU A 291 4.89 25.92 -42.62
C GLU A 291 6.32 26.43 -42.39
N ASP A 292 7.19 25.61 -41.79
CA ASP A 292 8.60 25.93 -41.57
C ASP A 292 9.49 25.37 -42.70
N GLU A 293 10.18 26.26 -43.43
CA GLU A 293 11.12 25.88 -44.49
C GLU A 293 12.34 25.11 -43.96
N ASP A 294 12.67 25.26 -42.67
CA ASP A 294 13.85 24.65 -42.03
C ASP A 294 13.52 23.35 -41.27
N LEU A 295 12.24 22.97 -41.14
CA LEU A 295 11.78 21.77 -40.40
C LEU A 295 12.38 21.67 -38.99
N SER A 296 12.60 22.81 -38.34
CA SER A 296 13.41 22.87 -37.12
C SER A 296 12.62 23.45 -35.96
N GLY A 297 12.66 22.77 -34.81
CA GLY A 297 11.94 23.26 -33.65
C GLY A 297 12.03 22.30 -32.48
N TYR A 298 11.37 22.69 -31.40
CA TYR A 298 11.34 21.95 -30.16
C TYR A 298 9.90 21.63 -29.80
N PHE A 299 9.66 20.38 -29.39
CA PHE A 299 8.44 19.98 -28.73
C PHE A 299 8.70 19.81 -27.24
N ARG A 300 7.68 20.14 -26.44
CA ARG A 300 7.61 19.68 -25.05
C ARG A 300 6.21 19.17 -24.76
N VAL A 301 6.15 18.19 -23.88
CA VAL A 301 4.90 17.61 -23.39
C VAL A 301 4.78 17.93 -21.92
N TRP A 302 3.62 18.46 -21.54
CA TRP A 302 3.22 18.60 -20.15
C TRP A 302 2.22 17.51 -19.82
N ALA A 303 2.47 16.80 -18.73
CA ALA A 303 1.38 16.11 -18.06
C ALA A 303 0.70 17.08 -17.10
N MET A 304 -0.63 17.06 -17.10
CA MET A 304 -1.45 17.96 -16.31
C MET A 304 -2.38 17.10 -15.45
N PRO A 305 -1.87 16.55 -14.34
CA PRO A 305 -2.64 15.67 -13.47
C PRO A 305 -3.88 16.37 -12.88
N TYR A 306 -3.77 17.69 -12.67
CA TYR A 306 -4.84 18.56 -12.16
C TYR A 306 -5.30 19.57 -13.21
N HIS A 307 -5.63 19.10 -14.41
CA HIS A 307 -6.17 19.98 -15.44
C HIS A 307 -7.61 20.42 -15.08
N ASP A 308 -7.77 21.65 -14.59
CA ASP A 308 -9.05 22.37 -14.60
C ASP A 308 -9.25 22.97 -16.00
N PRO A 309 -10.23 22.50 -16.80
CA PRO A 309 -10.49 23.05 -18.13
C PRO A 309 -10.91 24.53 -18.15
N GLY A 310 -11.03 25.19 -16.99
CA GLY A 310 -11.30 26.62 -16.86
C GLY A 310 -10.16 27.48 -16.29
N ALA A 311 -9.01 26.90 -15.93
CA ALA A 311 -7.85 27.69 -15.48
C ALA A 311 -7.05 28.14 -16.71
N GLU A 312 -7.01 29.45 -16.99
CA GLU A 312 -6.02 29.99 -17.92
C GLU A 312 -4.61 29.85 -17.32
N PRO A 313 -3.57 29.66 -18.17
CA PRO A 313 -2.19 29.45 -17.73
C PRO A 313 -1.63 30.58 -16.86
#